data_AF-A0A1Y1LLK9-F1
#
_entry.id   AF-A0A1Y1LLK9-F1
#
_cell.length_a   1.000
_cell.length_b   1.000
_cell.length_c   1.000
_cell.angle_alpha   90.00
_cell.angle_beta   90.00
_cell.angle_gamma   90.00
#
_symmetry.space_group_name_H-M   'P 1'
#
loop_
_entity.id
_entity.type
_entity.pdbx_description
1 polymer ?
#
loop_
_entity_poly.entity_id
_entity_poly.type
_entity_poly.pdbx_seq_one_letter_code
_entity_poly.pdbx_strand_id
1 'polypeptide(L)'
;MRELDRGLEARGVPHRVEVSDVTHQDELDSADKGEGWIDTPRNKKELRRIPYLSRLRNKTIKDLLHLHKQGVEFDKVLFLNDVVFTVEDVLALMDTNGGEYAAACSLDFAKPPLYYDTFALRDIEGHGHVMQTWPYFKARASRNALVSNLDAVPVTSCWNGIVVMP
;
A
#
# COMPACT_ATOMS: atom_id res chain seq x y z
N MET A 1 6.66 17.10 5.12
CA MET A 1 7.14 16.23 6.23
C MET A 1 7.46 16.99 7.51
N ARG A 2 8.37 17.98 7.55
CA ARG A 2 8.70 18.72 8.80
C ARG A 2 7.52 19.48 9.44
N GLU A 3 6.54 19.88 8.65
CA GLU A 3 5.31 20.50 9.16
C GLU A 3 4.38 19.46 9.81
N LEU A 4 4.21 18.30 9.18
CA LEU A 4 3.46 17.17 9.74
C LEU A 4 4.06 16.73 11.08
N ASP A 5 5.38 16.55 11.13
CA ASP A 5 6.13 16.17 12.33
C ASP A 5 5.85 17.12 13.51
N ARG A 6 6.05 18.42 13.30
CA ARG A 6 5.71 19.45 14.31
C ARG A 6 4.23 19.46 14.68
N GLY A 7 3.35 19.19 13.71
CA GLY A 7 1.92 19.12 13.93
C GLY A 7 1.50 17.93 14.81
N LEU A 8 2.14 16.78 14.64
CA LEU A 8 1.92 15.58 15.47
C LEU A 8 2.47 15.78 16.87
N GLU A 9 3.67 16.33 16.99
CA GLU A 9 4.31 16.67 18.27
C GLU A 9 3.45 17.63 19.10
N ALA A 10 2.97 18.72 18.48
CA ALA A 10 2.11 19.70 19.15
C ALA A 10 0.78 19.11 19.66
N ARG A 11 0.36 17.97 19.12
CA ARG A 11 -0.85 17.24 19.53
C ARG A 11 -0.57 16.08 20.48
N GLY A 12 0.70 15.85 20.83
CA GLY A 12 1.11 14.74 21.69
C GLY A 12 0.87 13.36 21.07
N VAL A 13 0.82 13.26 19.74
CA VAL A 13 0.63 11.99 19.03
C VAL A 13 1.98 11.28 18.99
N PRO A 14 2.15 10.07 19.57
CA PRO A 14 3.39 9.32 19.43
C PRO A 14 3.65 9.02 17.95
N HIS A 15 4.81 9.44 17.45
CA HIS A 15 5.16 9.30 16.04
C HIS A 15 6.67 9.13 15.85
N ARG A 16 7.03 8.62 14.67
CA ARG A 16 8.41 8.61 14.17
C ARG A 16 8.36 9.02 12.71
N VAL A 17 9.01 10.13 12.39
CA VAL A 17 9.19 10.57 11.00
C VAL A 17 10.65 10.39 10.63
N GLU A 18 10.89 9.63 9.56
CA GLU A 18 12.22 9.46 9.00
C GLU A 18 12.24 9.98 7.56
N VAL A 19 13.21 10.85 7.27
CA VAL A 19 13.41 11.44 5.94
C VAL A 19 14.84 11.12 5.50
N SER A 20 14.99 10.61 4.28
CA SER A 20 16.29 10.39 3.64
C SER A 20 16.64 11.58 2.77
N ASP A 21 17.91 12.00 2.79
CA ASP A 21 18.44 13.00 1.86
C ASP A 21 18.80 12.39 0.49
N VAL A 22 18.80 11.05 0.38
CA VAL A 22 19.01 10.32 -0.87
C VAL A 22 17.65 10.04 -1.51
N THR A 23 17.48 10.50 -2.76
CA THR A 23 16.29 10.22 -3.56
C THR A 23 16.41 8.88 -4.29
N HIS A 24 15.28 8.37 -4.79
CA HIS A 24 15.31 7.19 -5.66
C HIS A 24 16.13 7.42 -6.92
N GLN A 25 16.14 8.65 -7.45
CA GLN A 25 16.93 9.01 -8.63
C GLN A 25 18.43 8.95 -8.32
N ASP A 26 18.86 9.43 -7.14
CA ASP A 26 20.26 9.36 -6.70
C ASP A 26 20.74 7.90 -6.58
N GLU A 27 19.88 6.98 -6.12
CA GLU A 27 20.20 5.55 -6.09
C GLU A 27 20.32 4.94 -7.49
N LEU A 28 19.52 5.40 -8.46
CA LEU A 28 19.61 4.97 -9.86
C LEU A 28 20.88 5.51 -10.54
N ASP A 29 21.32 6.70 -10.16
CA ASP A 29 22.49 7.36 -10.73
C ASP A 29 23.80 6.97 -10.03
N SER A 30 23.71 6.23 -8.92
CA SER A 30 24.87 5.72 -8.19
C SER A 30 25.81 4.91 -9.08
N ALA A 31 27.11 5.21 -8.98
CA ALA A 31 28.18 4.47 -9.65
C ALA A 31 28.34 3.05 -9.08
N ASP A 32 27.96 2.84 -7.82
CA ASP A 32 28.02 1.53 -7.16
C ASP A 32 26.76 0.71 -7.47
N LYS A 33 26.88 -0.16 -8.48
CA LYS A 33 25.80 -1.05 -8.97
C LYS A 33 25.86 -2.43 -8.31
N GLY A 34 25.78 -2.42 -6.98
CA GLY A 34 25.80 -3.61 -6.12
C GLY A 34 24.46 -4.35 -6.02
N GLU A 35 24.08 -4.73 -4.80
CA GLU A 35 22.91 -5.59 -4.55
C GLU A 35 21.59 -4.99 -5.06
N GLY A 36 20.87 -5.75 -5.90
CA GLY A 36 19.58 -5.34 -6.46
C GLY A 36 19.65 -4.93 -7.94
N TRP A 37 20.84 -4.63 -8.47
CA TRP A 37 21.05 -4.41 -9.90
C TRP A 37 21.06 -5.73 -10.67
N ILE A 38 20.46 -5.73 -11.86
CA ILE A 38 20.45 -6.89 -12.77
C ILE A 38 20.87 -6.48 -14.17
N ASP A 39 21.53 -7.39 -14.88
CA ASP A 39 21.78 -7.26 -16.31
C ASP A 39 20.53 -7.66 -17.09
N THR A 40 20.04 -6.76 -17.93
CA THR A 40 18.87 -7.01 -18.79
C THR A 40 19.30 -7.53 -20.16
N PRO A 41 18.41 -8.22 -20.91
CA PRO A 41 18.68 -8.63 -22.30
C PRO A 41 19.03 -7.48 -23.26
N ARG A 42 18.81 -6.23 -22.84
CA ARG A 42 19.15 -5.01 -23.58
C ARG A 42 20.60 -4.55 -23.35
N ASN A 43 21.44 -5.37 -22.71
CA ASN A 43 22.81 -5.01 -22.28
C ASN A 43 22.86 -3.74 -21.41
N LYS A 44 21.84 -3.54 -20.56
CA LYS A 44 21.78 -2.47 -19.58
C LYS A 44 21.67 -3.04 -18.18
N LYS A 45 22.41 -2.47 -17.23
CA LYS A 45 22.18 -2.67 -15.79
C LYS A 45 21.00 -1.83 -15.34
N GLU A 46 20.02 -2.46 -14.71
CA GLU A 46 18.83 -1.81 -14.17
C GLU A 46 18.62 -2.21 -12.70
N LEU A 47 18.28 -1.24 -11.85
CA LEU A 47 18.00 -1.48 -10.44
C LEU A 47 16.60 -2.08 -10.29
N ARG A 48 16.49 -3.22 -9.62
CA ARG A 48 15.18 -3.80 -9.32
C ARG A 48 14.46 -2.91 -8.30
N ARG A 49 13.30 -2.38 -8.70
CA ARG A 49 12.44 -1.54 -7.84
C ARG A 49 11.89 -2.30 -6.62
N ILE A 50 11.55 -3.59 -6.77
CA ILE A 50 10.92 -4.38 -5.69
C ILE A 50 11.81 -4.53 -4.45
N PRO A 51 13.11 -4.90 -4.55
CA PRO A 51 14.03 -4.88 -3.41
C PRO A 51 14.14 -3.53 -2.70
N TYR A 52 14.14 -2.42 -3.44
CA TYR A 52 14.16 -1.08 -2.85
C TYR A 52 12.90 -0.84 -1.99
N LEU A 53 11.72 -1.05 -2.58
CA LEU A 53 10.44 -0.84 -1.89
C LEU A 53 10.27 -1.80 -0.70
N SER A 54 10.72 -3.05 -0.80
CA SER A 54 10.62 -4.02 0.28
C SER A 54 11.51 -3.65 1.47
N ARG A 55 12.69 -3.06 1.26
CA ARG A 55 13.54 -2.53 2.34
C ARG A 55 12.85 -1.39 3.08
N LEU A 56 12.23 -0.45 2.36
CA LEU A 56 11.48 0.65 2.96
C LEU A 56 10.29 0.14 3.80
N ARG A 57 9.48 -0.76 3.24
CA ARG A 57 8.38 -1.41 3.97
C ARG A 57 8.87 -2.15 5.22
N ASN A 58 9.95 -2.93 5.10
CA ASN A 58 10.48 -3.67 6.24
C ASN A 58 11.00 -2.74 7.34
N LYS A 59 11.46 -1.54 6.98
CA LYS A 59 11.90 -0.53 7.95
C LYS A 59 10.75 0.00 8.77
N THR A 60 9.61 0.35 8.16
CA THR A 60 8.43 0.82 8.90
C THR A 60 7.82 -0.27 9.79
N ILE A 61 7.81 -1.53 9.33
CA ILE A 61 7.33 -2.67 10.12
C ILE A 61 8.18 -2.89 11.38
N LYS A 62 9.47 -2.56 11.38
CA LYS A 62 10.33 -2.71 12.58
C LYS A 62 9.83 -1.87 13.76
N ASP A 63 9.25 -0.70 13.50
CA ASP A 63 8.72 0.16 14.57
C ASP A 63 7.51 -0.49 15.24
N LEU A 64 6.60 -1.11 14.47
CA LEU A 64 5.48 -1.89 15.01
C LEU A 64 5.98 -3.06 15.88
N LEU A 65 7.01 -3.78 15.42
CA LEU A 65 7.62 -4.87 16.20
C LEU A 65 8.28 -4.37 17.49
N HIS A 66 8.85 -3.15 17.49
CA HIS A 66 9.44 -2.56 18.67
C HIS A 66 8.37 -2.17 19.70
N LEU A 67 7.29 -1.51 19.26
CA LEU A 67 6.15 -1.14 20.09
C LEU A 67 5.47 -2.37 20.69
N HIS A 68 5.31 -3.43 19.90
CA HIS A 68 4.78 -4.70 20.40
C HIS A 68 5.64 -5.31 21.51
N LYS A 69 6.98 -5.27 21.38
CA LYS A 69 7.90 -5.72 22.45
C LYS A 69 7.81 -4.87 23.72
N GLN A 70 7.32 -3.63 23.62
CA GLN A 70 7.06 -2.74 24.75
C GLN A 70 5.66 -2.95 25.35
N GLY A 71 4.88 -3.90 24.83
CA GLY A 71 3.52 -4.21 25.30
C GLY A 71 2.43 -3.34 24.68
N VAL A 72 2.71 -2.62 23.59
CA VAL A 72 1.68 -1.89 22.84
C VAL A 72 0.97 -2.87 21.90
N GLU A 73 -0.35 -2.94 22.01
CA GLU A 73 -1.20 -3.71 21.13
C GLU A 73 -2.06 -2.76 20.28
N PHE A 74 -2.31 -3.16 19.03
CA PHE A 74 -3.12 -2.42 18.08
C PHE A 74 -4.29 -3.31 17.66
N ASP A 75 -5.50 -2.77 17.67
CA ASP A 75 -6.69 -3.50 17.16
C ASP A 75 -6.75 -3.51 15.64
N LYS A 76 -6.19 -2.46 15.01
CA LYS A 76 -6.07 -2.29 13.56
C LYS A 76 -4.82 -1.47 13.24
N VAL A 77 -4.16 -1.84 12.15
CA VAL A 77 -3.03 -1.11 11.57
C VAL A 77 -3.39 -0.62 10.17
N LEU A 78 -3.35 0.69 9.98
CA LEU A 78 -3.54 1.35 8.70
C LEU A 78 -2.18 1.60 8.03
N PHE A 79 -1.98 1.01 6.85
CA PHE A 79 -0.83 1.30 6.00
C PHE A 79 -1.24 2.25 4.89
N LEU A 80 -0.48 3.33 4.74
CA LEU A 80 -0.70 4.39 3.75
C LEU A 80 0.53 4.49 2.85
N ASN A 81 0.32 4.45 1.53
CA ASN A 81 1.32 4.79 0.54
C ASN A 81 1.17 6.28 0.11
N ASP A 82 1.63 6.64 -1.09
CA ASP A 82 1.59 7.99 -1.68
C ASP A 82 0.23 8.36 -2.29
N VAL A 83 -0.84 8.18 -1.51
CA VAL A 83 -2.22 8.46 -1.94
C VAL A 83 -2.77 9.78 -1.40
N VAL A 84 -3.73 10.35 -2.13
CA VAL A 84 -4.59 11.43 -1.64
C VAL A 84 -5.88 10.83 -1.09
N PHE A 85 -6.23 11.16 0.13
CA PHE A 85 -7.41 10.62 0.83
C PHE A 85 -8.05 11.66 1.75
N THR A 86 -9.31 11.43 2.08
CA THR A 86 -10.04 12.14 3.14
C THR A 86 -10.15 11.27 4.39
N VAL A 87 -10.52 11.87 5.52
CA VAL A 87 -10.75 11.12 6.76
C VAL A 87 -11.91 10.14 6.56
N GLU A 88 -12.94 10.57 5.84
CA GLU A 88 -14.12 9.78 5.49
C GLU A 88 -13.76 8.53 4.67
N ASP A 89 -12.82 8.64 3.72
CA ASP A 89 -12.34 7.49 2.94
C ASP A 89 -11.70 6.42 3.84
N VAL A 90 -10.88 6.86 4.81
CA VAL A 90 -10.21 5.95 5.76
C VAL A 90 -11.22 5.32 6.72
N LEU A 91 -12.17 6.09 7.25
CA LEU A 91 -13.19 5.57 8.14
C LEU A 91 -14.10 4.56 7.42
N ALA A 92 -14.50 4.84 6.17
CA ALA A 92 -15.28 3.91 5.36
C ALA A 92 -14.49 2.62 5.05
N LEU A 93 -13.19 2.73 4.76
CA LEU A 93 -12.33 1.56 4.58
C LEU A 93 -12.22 0.74 5.87
N MET A 94 -12.08 1.39 7.03
CA MET A 94 -11.99 0.69 8.32
C MET A 94 -13.30 -0.01 8.69
N ASP A 95 -14.44 0.52 8.26
CA ASP A 95 -15.79 -0.02 8.48
C ASP A 95 -16.24 -1.07 7.45
N THR A 96 -15.40 -1.38 6.45
CA THR A 96 -15.70 -2.43 5.45
C THR A 96 -16.15 -3.72 6.14
N ASN A 97 -17.23 -4.32 5.66
CA ASN A 97 -17.89 -5.50 6.24
C ASN A 97 -18.20 -5.35 7.74
N GLY A 98 -18.62 -4.16 8.18
CA GLY A 98 -18.83 -3.84 9.60
C GLY A 98 -17.57 -3.94 10.46
N GLY A 99 -16.40 -3.80 9.84
CA GLY A 99 -15.09 -3.93 10.48
C GLY A 99 -14.53 -5.35 10.55
N GLU A 100 -15.25 -6.36 10.05
CA GLU A 100 -14.89 -7.79 10.12
C GLU A 100 -14.20 -8.26 8.82
N TYR A 101 -12.87 -8.22 8.79
CA TYR A 101 -12.06 -8.67 7.65
C TYR A 101 -10.66 -9.09 8.09
N ALA A 102 -9.99 -9.90 7.27
CA ALA A 102 -8.55 -10.19 7.44
C ALA A 102 -7.67 -9.03 6.92
N ALA A 103 -8.12 -8.35 5.86
CA ALA A 103 -7.56 -7.11 5.36
C ALA A 103 -8.61 -6.41 4.49
N ALA A 104 -8.64 -5.07 4.51
CA ALA A 104 -9.45 -4.25 3.63
C ALA A 104 -8.55 -3.27 2.88
N CYS A 105 -8.69 -3.17 1.55
CA CYS A 105 -7.89 -2.28 0.71
C CYS A 105 -8.78 -1.29 -0.04
N SER A 106 -8.28 -0.06 -0.22
CA SER A 106 -8.97 0.95 -1.02
C SER A 106 -8.95 0.62 -2.52
N LEU A 107 -9.76 1.32 -3.32
CA LEU A 107 -9.58 1.38 -4.77
C LEU A 107 -8.80 2.65 -5.11
N ASP A 108 -7.51 2.50 -5.44
CA ASP A 108 -6.62 3.63 -5.74
C ASP A 108 -6.66 4.05 -7.22
N PHE A 109 -7.32 5.18 -7.50
CA PHE A 109 -7.45 5.76 -8.83
C PHE A 109 -6.45 6.89 -9.05
N ALA A 110 -5.56 6.75 -10.04
CA ALA A 110 -4.67 7.85 -10.43
C ALA A 110 -5.46 9.04 -11.02
N LYS A 111 -6.40 8.73 -11.91
CA LYS A 111 -7.40 9.67 -12.42
C LYS A 111 -8.64 8.87 -12.81
N PRO A 112 -9.75 8.96 -12.05
CA PRO A 112 -10.96 8.22 -12.38
C PRO A 112 -11.34 8.39 -13.87
N PRO A 113 -11.62 7.29 -14.60
CA PRO A 113 -11.87 5.93 -14.10
C PRO A 113 -10.64 4.98 -14.12
N LEU A 114 -9.40 5.48 -14.16
CA LEU A 114 -8.19 4.66 -14.25
C LEU A 114 -7.74 4.12 -12.88
N TYR A 115 -8.01 2.85 -12.64
CA TYR A 115 -7.56 2.10 -11.46
C TYR A 115 -6.06 1.77 -11.60
N TYR A 116 -5.24 2.25 -10.66
CA TYR A 116 -3.79 2.30 -10.80
C TYR A 116 -3.06 1.21 -10.02
N ASP A 117 -3.10 1.26 -8.68
CA ASP A 117 -2.27 0.40 -7.84
C ASP A 117 -2.85 -1.01 -7.76
N THR A 118 -2.64 -1.83 -8.80
CA THR A 118 -3.27 -3.16 -8.95
C THR A 118 -2.28 -4.31 -8.80
N PHE A 119 -1.03 -4.04 -8.40
CA PHE A 119 0.06 -5.02 -8.43
C PHE A 119 -0.23 -6.24 -7.55
N ALA A 120 -0.69 -6.01 -6.31
CA ALA A 120 -1.01 -7.04 -5.34
C ALA A 120 -2.47 -7.54 -5.42
N LEU A 121 -3.29 -6.92 -6.28
CA LEU A 121 -4.72 -7.23 -6.39
C LEU A 121 -4.93 -8.58 -7.06
N ARG A 122 -5.59 -9.50 -6.38
CA ARG A 122 -6.05 -10.77 -6.95
C ARG A 122 -7.52 -10.97 -6.62
N ASP A 123 -8.34 -11.26 -7.61
CA ASP A 123 -9.75 -11.54 -7.40
C ASP A 123 -9.96 -12.80 -6.55
N ILE A 124 -11.22 -13.14 -6.26
CA ILE A 124 -11.53 -14.27 -5.38
C ILE A 124 -11.09 -15.63 -5.94
N GLU A 125 -10.81 -15.72 -7.26
CA GLU A 125 -10.28 -16.92 -7.91
C GLU A 125 -8.75 -16.84 -8.08
N GLY A 126 -8.10 -15.80 -7.58
CA GLY A 126 -6.65 -15.61 -7.64
C GLY A 126 -6.14 -14.95 -8.93
N HIS A 127 -7.02 -14.46 -9.81
CA HIS A 127 -6.58 -13.80 -11.03
C HIS A 127 -6.14 -12.35 -10.77
N GLY A 128 -5.11 -11.90 -11.48
CA GLY A 128 -4.74 -10.49 -11.50
C GLY A 128 -5.82 -9.58 -12.09
N HIS A 129 -5.66 -8.27 -11.87
CA HIS A 129 -6.52 -7.27 -12.51
C HIS A 129 -6.58 -7.46 -14.03
N VAL A 130 -7.76 -7.23 -14.62
CA VAL A 130 -7.98 -7.43 -16.06
C VAL A 130 -7.70 -6.15 -16.84
N MET A 131 -8.23 -5.03 -16.35
CA MET A 131 -8.15 -3.72 -17.01
C MET A 131 -8.08 -2.61 -15.97
N GLN A 132 -7.53 -1.45 -16.36
CA GLN A 132 -7.52 -0.24 -15.53
C GLN A 132 -8.88 0.47 -15.50
N THR A 133 -9.73 0.25 -16.50
CA THR A 133 -11.13 0.71 -16.50
C THR A 133 -12.04 -0.49 -16.27
N TRP A 134 -13.30 -0.22 -15.91
CA TRP A 134 -14.29 -1.29 -15.75
C TRP A 134 -14.33 -2.21 -17.00
N PRO A 135 -14.28 -3.55 -16.84
CA PRO A 135 -14.26 -4.31 -15.58
C PRO A 135 -12.85 -4.59 -14.99
N TYR A 136 -12.73 -4.49 -13.66
CA TYR A 136 -11.45 -4.71 -12.95
C TYR A 136 -11.13 -6.20 -12.68
N PHE A 137 -12.16 -7.01 -12.38
CA PHE A 137 -12.01 -8.41 -11.93
C PHE A 137 -12.44 -9.42 -12.99
N LYS A 138 -11.80 -10.60 -13.02
CA LYS A 138 -12.16 -11.72 -13.91
C LYS A 138 -13.16 -12.69 -13.27
N ALA A 139 -13.07 -12.91 -11.97
CA ALA A 139 -14.02 -13.72 -11.23
C ALA A 139 -15.39 -13.05 -11.19
N ARG A 140 -16.44 -13.85 -11.45
CA ARG A 140 -17.82 -13.36 -11.46
C ARG A 140 -18.25 -12.87 -10.08
N ALA A 141 -17.85 -13.57 -9.02
CA ALA A 141 -18.22 -13.21 -7.65
C ALA A 141 -17.67 -11.83 -7.24
N SER A 142 -16.39 -11.54 -7.48
CA SER A 142 -15.81 -10.22 -7.20
C SER A 142 -16.45 -9.12 -8.05
N ARG A 143 -16.70 -9.36 -9.34
CA ARG A 143 -17.40 -8.38 -10.19
C ARG A 143 -18.83 -8.10 -9.72
N ASN A 144 -19.58 -9.17 -9.42
CA ASN A 144 -20.97 -9.06 -8.98
C ASN A 144 -21.07 -8.26 -7.68
N ALA A 145 -20.17 -8.51 -6.72
CA ALA A 145 -20.13 -7.75 -5.48
C ALA A 145 -19.98 -6.24 -5.74
N LEU A 146 -19.08 -5.86 -6.66
CA LEU A 146 -18.84 -4.46 -7.00
C LEU A 146 -20.05 -3.81 -7.70
N VAL A 147 -20.66 -4.45 -8.71
CA VAL A 147 -21.83 -3.89 -9.42
C VAL A 147 -23.12 -3.90 -8.59
N SER A 148 -23.20 -4.78 -7.60
CA SER A 148 -24.32 -4.82 -6.66
C SER A 148 -24.14 -3.84 -5.49
N ASN A 149 -23.07 -3.04 -5.48
CA ASN A 149 -22.71 -2.14 -4.38
C ASN A 149 -22.71 -2.87 -3.02
N LEU A 150 -22.18 -4.09 -3.01
CA LEU A 150 -21.95 -4.76 -1.73
C LEU A 150 -20.86 -4.02 -0.97
N ASP A 151 -20.96 -4.09 0.35
CA ASP A 151 -20.06 -3.39 1.27
C ASP A 151 -18.60 -3.88 1.15
N ALA A 152 -18.40 -5.14 0.77
CA ALA A 152 -17.08 -5.71 0.52
C ALA A 152 -17.03 -6.51 -0.79
N VAL A 153 -15.91 -6.37 -1.51
CA VAL A 153 -15.60 -7.19 -2.68
C VAL A 153 -14.63 -8.30 -2.27
N PRO A 154 -15.03 -9.59 -2.36
CA PRO A 154 -14.16 -10.67 -1.97
C PRO A 154 -12.97 -10.79 -2.93
N VAL A 155 -11.78 -10.92 -2.36
CA VAL A 155 -10.49 -11.01 -3.05
C VAL A 155 -9.59 -11.99 -2.30
N THR A 156 -8.62 -12.59 -2.99
CA THR A 156 -7.61 -13.46 -2.36
C THR A 156 -6.41 -12.68 -1.86
N SER A 157 -6.11 -11.52 -2.46
CA SER A 157 -5.11 -10.58 -1.96
C SER A 157 -5.36 -9.16 -2.46
N CYS A 158 -4.93 -8.17 -1.68
CA CYS A 158 -4.99 -6.78 -2.05
C CYS A 158 -3.89 -5.98 -1.32
N TRP A 159 -3.47 -4.88 -1.93
CA TRP A 159 -2.67 -3.79 -1.36
C TRP A 159 -2.73 -2.69 -2.41
N ASN A 160 -3.57 -1.67 -2.20
CA ASN A 160 -3.99 -0.74 -3.23
C ASN A 160 -3.99 0.68 -2.67
N GLY A 161 -2.81 1.29 -2.53
CA GLY A 161 -2.62 2.61 -1.92
C GLY A 161 -2.78 2.63 -0.40
N ILE A 162 -3.96 2.23 0.10
CA ILE A 162 -4.29 2.09 1.52
C ILE A 162 -4.71 0.65 1.80
N VAL A 163 -4.24 0.10 2.92
CA VAL A 163 -4.73 -1.17 3.47
C VAL A 163 -4.87 -1.09 4.98
N VAL A 164 -5.96 -1.65 5.50
CA VAL A 164 -6.19 -1.86 6.93
C VAL A 164 -6.08 -3.35 7.22
N MET A 165 -5.34 -3.69 8.26
CA MET A 165 -5.24 -5.06 8.79
C MET A 165 -5.56 -5.05 10.28
N PRO A 166 -6.25 -6.07 10.83
CA PRO A 166 -6.32 -6.30 12.27
C PRO A 166 -4.95 -6.54 12.90
#